data_AF-A0A0B8PKR0-F1
#
_entry.id   AF-A0A0B8PKR0-F1
#
_cell.length_a   1.000
_cell.length_b   1.000
_cell.length_c   1.000
_cell.angle_alpha   90.00
_cell.angle_beta   90.00
_cell.angle_gamma   90.00
#
_symmetry.space_group_name_H-M   'P 1'
#
loop_
_entity.id
_entity.type
_entity.pdbx_description
1 polymer ?
#
loop_
_entity_poly.entity_id
_entity_poly.type
_entity_poly.pdbx_seq_one_letter_code
_entity_poly.pdbx_strand_id
1 'polypeptide(L)'
;MVHFRDPKVWNEDDIWHMVVGMKDGEQGQIAYYQSDDLKNWDYKGVMTGARPGIGFMWECPDFFPLEDKRVVICSPMGMEADGYNNLNFHQNGYMVGDLDKETCKFSFEKFVELDYGHDFYACQTFEAEDGRRIAIAWMDMWHSEMPTKERGWCGALTLPRELKLDDNGKIWQTPIRELETLRQHKFDTSNLKKVDSQILDTGIEGDLLEIKAKFSLAGNSAERFGLMLRVGDTPFERTIWVTTTWPSALSSTAPFQARRLLVCVAST
;
A
#
# COMPACT_ATOMS: atom_id res chain seq x y z
N MET A 1 -1.42 27.23 -10.63
CA MET A 1 -1.44 26.08 -11.57
C MET A 1 -2.69 25.26 -11.26
N VAL A 2 -3.54 25.02 -12.26
CA VAL A 2 -4.77 24.22 -12.10
C VAL A 2 -4.35 22.75 -12.05
N HIS A 3 -4.58 22.08 -10.94
CA HIS A 3 -4.43 20.63 -10.89
C HIS A 3 -5.77 20.02 -11.30
N PHE A 4 -5.78 19.25 -12.39
CA PHE A 4 -6.92 18.52 -12.92
C PHE A 4 -6.39 17.32 -13.72
N ARG A 5 -6.34 16.13 -13.11
CA ARG A 5 -5.64 14.95 -13.68
C ARG A 5 -6.12 13.63 -13.08
N ASP A 6 -5.60 12.56 -13.68
CA ASP A 6 -5.74 11.16 -13.25
C ASP A 6 -7.19 10.67 -13.24
N PRO A 7 -7.86 10.63 -14.41
CA PRO A 7 -9.24 10.17 -14.50
C PRO A 7 -9.35 8.67 -14.25
N LYS A 8 -10.34 8.25 -13.46
CA LYS A 8 -10.84 6.87 -13.47
C LYS A 8 -12.23 6.83 -14.06
N VAL A 9 -12.45 5.91 -14.99
CA VAL A 9 -13.72 5.70 -15.68
C VAL A 9 -14.26 4.29 -15.43
N TRP A 10 -15.56 4.15 -15.24
CA TRP A 10 -16.26 2.87 -15.19
C TRP A 10 -17.68 2.99 -15.76
N ASN A 11 -18.31 1.86 -16.07
CA ASN A 11 -19.71 1.80 -16.46
C ASN A 11 -20.53 1.23 -15.30
N GLU A 12 -21.66 1.86 -14.98
CA GLU A 12 -22.64 1.38 -14.01
C GLU A 12 -24.03 1.84 -14.47
N ASP A 13 -24.99 0.91 -14.51
CA ASP A 13 -26.37 1.16 -14.96
C ASP A 13 -26.44 1.76 -16.38
N ASP A 14 -25.64 1.21 -17.32
CA ASP A 14 -25.48 1.68 -18.72
C ASP A 14 -24.97 3.12 -18.89
N ILE A 15 -24.52 3.77 -17.80
CA ILE A 15 -23.96 5.11 -17.80
C ILE A 15 -22.46 5.02 -17.53
N TRP A 16 -21.64 5.77 -18.27
CA TRP A 16 -20.23 5.95 -17.95
C TRP A 16 -20.07 7.02 -16.88
N HIS A 17 -19.28 6.72 -15.87
CA HIS A 17 -18.96 7.63 -14.78
C HIS A 17 -17.46 7.89 -14.77
N MET A 18 -17.05 9.08 -14.33
CA MET A 18 -15.66 9.45 -14.21
C MET A 18 -15.41 10.25 -12.94
N VAL A 19 -14.35 9.88 -12.23
CA VAL A 19 -13.75 10.70 -11.17
C VAL A 19 -12.42 11.27 -11.62
N VAL A 20 -12.13 12.53 -11.28
CA VAL A 20 -10.87 13.21 -11.65
C VAL A 20 -10.37 14.03 -10.47
N GLY A 21 -9.06 13.94 -10.19
CA GLY A 21 -8.43 14.66 -9.10
C GLY A 21 -8.27 16.13 -9.48
N MET A 22 -8.71 17.03 -8.61
CA MET A 22 -8.55 18.46 -8.78
C MET A 22 -8.25 19.16 -7.46
N LYS A 23 -8.09 20.49 -7.50
CA LYS A 23 -8.08 21.31 -6.29
C LYS A 23 -8.90 22.57 -6.44
N ASP A 24 -9.39 23.05 -5.32
CA ASP A 24 -9.92 24.40 -5.16
C ASP A 24 -9.14 25.12 -4.05
N GLY A 25 -8.43 26.20 -4.37
CA GLY A 25 -7.48 26.84 -3.45
C GLY A 25 -6.39 25.88 -2.95
N GLU A 26 -6.42 25.58 -1.65
CA GLU A 26 -5.53 24.62 -0.97
C GLU A 26 -6.26 23.34 -0.53
N GLN A 27 -7.42 23.05 -1.13
CA GLN A 27 -8.22 21.88 -0.81
C GLN A 27 -8.23 20.89 -1.97
N GLY A 28 -7.72 19.67 -1.72
CA GLY A 28 -7.83 18.57 -2.67
C GLY A 28 -9.29 18.18 -2.87
N GLN A 29 -9.69 17.91 -4.10
CA GLN A 29 -11.07 17.58 -4.46
C GLN A 29 -11.10 16.48 -5.51
N ILE A 30 -12.21 15.76 -5.59
CA ILE A 30 -12.50 14.83 -6.66
C ILE A 30 -13.77 15.31 -7.37
N ALA A 31 -13.66 15.61 -8.66
CA ALA A 31 -14.80 15.94 -9.52
C ALA A 31 -15.51 14.67 -9.99
N TYR A 32 -16.82 14.75 -10.18
CA TYR A 32 -17.65 13.68 -10.75
C TYR A 32 -18.22 14.08 -12.11
N TYR A 33 -18.17 13.17 -13.07
CA TYR A 33 -18.77 13.33 -14.38
C TYR A 33 -19.54 12.08 -14.79
N GLN A 34 -20.52 12.25 -15.67
CA GLN A 34 -21.22 11.16 -16.34
C GLN A 34 -21.21 11.35 -17.87
N SER A 35 -21.34 10.26 -18.62
CA SER A 35 -21.35 10.27 -20.08
C SER A 35 -22.13 9.07 -20.62
N ASP A 36 -22.81 9.27 -21.75
CA ASP A 36 -23.46 8.18 -22.50
C ASP A 36 -22.50 7.54 -23.53
N ASP A 37 -21.41 8.23 -23.92
CA ASP A 37 -20.62 7.89 -25.11
C ASP A 37 -19.10 7.93 -24.93
N LEU A 38 -18.61 8.11 -23.69
CA LEU A 38 -17.21 8.28 -23.31
C LEU A 38 -16.50 9.52 -23.88
N LYS A 39 -17.22 10.38 -24.61
CA LYS A 39 -16.67 11.55 -25.31
C LYS A 39 -17.21 12.84 -24.73
N ASN A 40 -18.52 12.93 -24.55
CA ASN A 40 -19.22 14.07 -24.01
C ASN A 40 -19.51 13.83 -22.52
N TRP A 41 -18.92 14.65 -21.66
CA TRP A 41 -18.96 14.47 -20.22
C TRP A 41 -19.75 15.59 -19.53
N ASP A 42 -20.80 15.20 -18.81
CA ASP A 42 -21.61 16.08 -17.98
C ASP A 42 -20.99 16.18 -16.59
N TYR A 43 -20.58 17.39 -16.21
CA TYR A 43 -20.10 17.67 -14.84
C TYR A 43 -21.25 17.60 -13.84
N LYS A 44 -21.10 16.77 -12.80
CA LYS A 44 -22.10 16.61 -11.73
C LYS A 44 -21.70 17.29 -10.42
N GLY A 45 -20.55 17.96 -10.40
CA GLY A 45 -20.04 18.65 -9.22
C GLY A 45 -18.83 17.97 -8.59
N VAL A 46 -18.37 18.54 -7.48
CA VAL A 46 -17.34 17.94 -6.63
C VAL A 46 -17.96 16.74 -5.90
N MET A 47 -17.49 15.53 -6.15
CA MET A 47 -17.95 14.31 -5.48
C MET A 47 -17.64 14.36 -3.99
N THR A 48 -16.40 14.75 -3.67
CA THR A 48 -15.89 14.85 -2.31
C THR A 48 -14.63 15.71 -2.28
N GLY A 49 -14.23 16.16 -1.10
CA GLY A 49 -13.04 16.99 -0.93
C GLY A 49 -12.36 16.78 0.41
N ALA A 50 -11.10 17.17 0.46
CA ALA A 50 -10.24 17.06 1.62
C ALA A 50 -10.83 17.82 2.81
N ARG A 51 -10.97 17.13 3.95
CA ARG A 51 -11.13 17.83 5.24
C ARG A 51 -9.78 18.43 5.66
N PRO A 52 -9.75 19.44 6.54
CA PRO A 52 -8.50 19.96 7.07
C PRO A 52 -7.58 18.83 7.55
N GLY A 53 -6.32 18.85 7.10
CA GLY A 53 -5.31 17.84 7.44
C GLY A 53 -5.19 16.65 6.47
N ILE A 54 -6.10 16.48 5.49
CA ILE A 54 -6.02 15.39 4.50
C ILE A 54 -5.39 15.89 3.19
N GLY A 55 -4.37 16.74 3.26
CA GLY A 55 -3.61 17.23 2.11
C GLY A 55 -4.34 18.25 1.22
N PHE A 56 -3.55 19.00 0.46
CA PHE A 56 -4.04 20.11 -0.38
C PHE A 56 -4.36 19.70 -1.83
N MET A 57 -4.03 18.47 -2.20
CA MET A 57 -4.28 17.87 -3.52
C MET A 57 -4.46 16.37 -3.35
N TRP A 58 -5.42 15.78 -4.06
CA TRP A 58 -5.64 14.33 -4.12
C TRP A 58 -5.34 13.81 -5.53
N GLU A 59 -4.19 13.19 -5.71
CA GLU A 59 -3.78 12.56 -6.98
C GLU A 59 -4.37 11.16 -7.12
N CYS A 60 -4.40 10.66 -8.37
CA CYS A 60 -4.78 9.28 -8.70
C CYS A 60 -6.05 8.78 -7.98
N PRO A 61 -7.19 9.51 -8.06
CA PRO A 61 -8.42 9.04 -7.44
C PRO A 61 -8.89 7.76 -8.12
N ASP A 62 -9.30 6.82 -7.28
CA ASP A 62 -9.95 5.59 -7.66
C ASP A 62 -11.26 5.50 -6.88
N PHE A 63 -12.35 5.14 -7.56
CA PHE A 63 -13.67 5.00 -6.96
C PHE A 63 -14.34 3.71 -7.45
N PHE A 64 -14.79 2.87 -6.52
CA PHE A 64 -15.34 1.56 -6.83
C PHE A 64 -16.25 1.03 -5.71
N PRO A 65 -17.19 0.12 -6.03
CA PRO A 65 -17.86 -0.68 -5.01
C PRO A 65 -16.90 -1.73 -4.45
N LEU A 66 -16.97 -1.96 -3.13
CA LEU A 66 -16.30 -3.07 -2.46
C LEU A 66 -17.23 -3.57 -1.36
N GLU A 67 -17.68 -4.82 -1.50
CA GLU A 67 -18.76 -5.39 -0.69
C GLU A 67 -20.02 -4.49 -0.74
N ASP A 68 -20.59 -4.10 0.41
CA ASP A 68 -21.78 -3.25 0.53
C ASP A 68 -21.47 -1.74 0.57
N LYS A 69 -20.21 -1.34 0.34
CA LYS A 69 -19.74 0.04 0.45
C LYS A 69 -19.11 0.57 -0.83
N ARG A 70 -18.92 1.89 -0.86
CA ARG A 70 -18.08 2.58 -1.84
C ARG A 70 -16.74 2.94 -1.21
N VAL A 71 -15.70 2.81 -2.01
CA VAL A 71 -14.33 3.14 -1.62
C VAL A 71 -13.79 4.20 -2.55
N VAL A 72 -13.17 5.23 -1.97
CA VAL A 72 -12.24 6.12 -2.66
C VAL A 72 -10.83 5.72 -2.26
N ILE A 73 -9.94 5.41 -3.21
CA ILE A 73 -8.48 5.45 -2.98
C ILE A 73 -7.98 6.76 -3.59
N CYS A 74 -7.06 7.44 -2.92
CA CYS A 74 -6.37 8.60 -3.50
C CYS A 74 -4.98 8.77 -2.89
N SER A 75 -4.22 9.66 -3.51
CA SER A 75 -2.85 9.99 -3.15
C SER A 75 -2.77 11.45 -2.67
N PRO A 76 -3.07 11.73 -1.38
CA PRO A 76 -3.00 13.09 -0.87
C PRO A 76 -1.56 13.62 -0.78
N MET A 77 -1.39 14.90 -1.08
CA MET A 77 -0.14 15.63 -0.94
C MET A 77 -0.19 16.60 0.25
N GLY A 78 0.90 16.64 1.03
CA GLY A 78 1.07 17.62 2.12
C GLY A 78 0.31 17.27 3.40
N MET A 79 0.15 15.98 3.71
CA MET A 79 -0.26 15.58 5.05
C MET A 79 0.95 15.66 5.99
N GLU A 80 0.71 16.15 7.20
CA GLU A 80 1.73 16.17 8.25
C GLU A 80 1.90 14.77 8.87
N ALA A 81 3.14 14.46 9.22
CA ALA A 81 3.46 13.25 9.98
C ALA A 81 2.84 13.31 11.37
N ASP A 82 2.23 12.21 11.82
CA ASP A 82 1.66 12.09 13.17
C ASP A 82 2.01 10.73 13.78
N GLY A 83 2.99 10.75 14.69
CA GLY A 83 3.52 9.53 15.30
C GLY A 83 4.13 8.59 14.27
N TYR A 84 3.48 7.47 14.02
CA TYR A 84 3.88 6.47 13.01
C TYR A 84 3.06 6.54 11.71
N ASN A 85 2.18 7.54 11.58
CA ASN A 85 1.36 7.75 10.41
C ASN A 85 1.95 8.83 9.51
N ASN A 86 1.65 8.76 8.22
CA ASN A 86 2.00 9.75 7.20
C ASN A 86 3.51 10.04 7.13
N LEU A 87 4.36 9.02 7.28
CA LEU A 87 5.81 9.19 7.30
C LEU A 87 6.45 9.38 5.91
N ASN A 88 5.76 8.93 4.86
CA ASN A 88 6.21 9.17 3.49
C ASN A 88 6.08 10.65 3.12
N PHE A 89 6.79 11.09 2.08
CA PHE A 89 6.68 12.48 1.61
C PHE A 89 5.25 12.82 1.17
N HIS A 90 4.59 11.87 0.49
CA HIS A 90 3.17 11.90 0.18
C HIS A 90 2.54 10.53 0.49
N GLN A 91 1.24 10.51 0.77
CA GLN A 91 0.51 9.34 1.25
C GLN A 91 -0.32 8.73 0.14
N ASN A 92 -0.61 7.44 0.25
CA ASN A 92 -1.69 6.80 -0.50
C ASN A 92 -2.59 6.08 0.50
N GLY A 93 -3.89 6.30 0.37
CA GLY A 93 -4.85 5.79 1.32
C GLY A 93 -6.25 5.73 0.77
N TYR A 94 -7.18 5.36 1.63
CA TYR A 94 -8.55 5.12 1.24
C TYR A 94 -9.54 5.72 2.23
N MET A 95 -10.76 5.90 1.73
CA MET A 95 -11.94 6.32 2.47
C MET A 95 -13.08 5.39 2.11
N VAL A 96 -13.77 4.90 3.13
CA VAL A 96 -14.95 4.02 2.98
C VAL A 96 -16.18 4.83 3.32
N GLY A 97 -17.24 4.66 2.54
CA GLY A 97 -18.47 5.38 2.74
C GLY A 97 -19.53 5.08 1.70
N ASP A 98 -20.41 6.05 1.51
CA ASP A 98 -21.60 5.91 0.69
C ASP A 98 -21.69 7.09 -0.30
N LEU A 99 -22.15 6.79 -1.52
CA LEU A 99 -22.44 7.77 -2.55
C LEU A 99 -23.95 8.01 -2.59
N ASP A 100 -24.36 9.25 -2.34
CA ASP A 100 -25.70 9.70 -2.63
C ASP A 100 -25.87 9.84 -4.15
N LYS A 101 -26.71 8.98 -4.75
CA LYS A 101 -26.94 8.94 -6.19
C LYS A 101 -27.69 10.18 -6.72
N GLU A 102 -28.46 10.87 -5.88
CA GLU A 102 -29.20 12.07 -6.30
C GLU A 102 -28.27 13.29 -6.36
N THR A 103 -27.44 13.46 -5.33
CA THR A 103 -26.54 14.62 -5.21
C THR A 103 -25.14 14.37 -5.78
N CYS A 104 -24.82 13.12 -6.13
CA CYS A 104 -23.48 12.66 -6.54
C CYS A 104 -22.40 12.99 -5.49
N LYS A 105 -22.76 12.99 -4.20
CA LYS A 105 -21.84 13.30 -3.09
C LYS A 105 -21.40 12.04 -2.37
N PHE A 106 -20.09 11.88 -2.23
CA PHE A 106 -19.49 10.83 -1.44
C PHE A 106 -19.14 11.33 -0.04
N SER A 107 -19.66 10.63 0.96
CA SER A 107 -19.43 10.92 2.38
C SER A 107 -18.60 9.81 3.00
N PHE A 108 -17.63 10.18 3.83
CA PHE A 108 -16.74 9.24 4.52
C PHE A 108 -16.47 9.69 5.96
N GLU A 109 -16.05 8.76 6.81
CA GLU A 109 -15.73 9.08 8.21
C GLU A 109 -14.30 9.61 8.36
N LYS A 110 -13.33 8.85 7.83
CA LYS A 110 -11.89 9.11 7.98
C LYS A 110 -11.10 8.64 6.76
N PHE A 111 -9.87 9.14 6.65
CA PHE A 111 -8.84 8.63 5.76
C PHE A 111 -7.99 7.58 6.49
N VAL A 112 -7.57 6.53 5.79
CA VAL A 112 -6.69 5.47 6.32
C VAL A 112 -5.59 5.20 5.30
N GLU A 113 -4.32 5.18 5.74
CA GLU A 113 -3.19 4.79 4.88
C GLU A 113 -3.38 3.36 4.36
N LEU A 114 -3.15 3.17 3.05
CA LEU A 114 -3.33 1.87 2.40
C LEU A 114 -2.09 0.99 2.60
N ASP A 115 -0.90 1.58 2.70
CA ASP A 115 0.35 0.88 2.96
C ASP A 115 1.24 1.76 3.86
N TYR A 116 1.91 1.14 4.83
CA TYR A 116 2.78 1.80 5.81
C TYR A 116 4.27 1.63 5.49
N GLY A 117 4.61 1.06 4.32
CA GLY A 117 5.96 0.94 3.82
C GLY A 117 6.53 2.27 3.32
N HIS A 118 7.85 2.30 3.15
CA HIS A 118 8.60 3.50 2.74
C HIS A 118 8.29 3.97 1.30
N ASP A 119 7.92 3.04 0.42
CA ASP A 119 7.78 3.27 -1.02
C ASP A 119 6.46 2.68 -1.51
N PHE A 120 5.38 3.47 -1.44
CA PHE A 120 4.05 3.08 -1.92
C PHE A 120 3.24 4.33 -2.30
N TYR A 121 2.90 4.48 -3.58
CA TYR A 121 2.15 5.63 -4.07
C TYR A 121 1.33 5.34 -5.33
N ALA A 122 0.39 6.23 -5.67
CA ALA A 122 -0.41 6.19 -6.89
C ALA A 122 -1.08 4.82 -7.14
N CYS A 123 -1.64 4.24 -6.07
CA CYS A 123 -2.36 2.96 -6.16
C CYS A 123 -3.57 3.09 -7.09
N GLN A 124 -3.69 2.17 -8.04
CA GLN A 124 -4.86 2.01 -8.89
C GLN A 124 -5.40 0.59 -8.81
N THR A 125 -6.71 0.48 -9.02
CA THR A 125 -7.44 -0.78 -8.98
C THR A 125 -8.20 -1.04 -10.27
N PHE A 126 -8.43 -2.31 -10.54
CA PHE A 126 -9.36 -2.78 -11.56
C PHE A 126 -10.16 -3.96 -11.03
N GLU A 127 -11.29 -4.23 -11.66
CA GLU A 127 -12.07 -5.44 -11.40
C GLU A 127 -11.58 -6.54 -12.35
N ALA A 128 -11.18 -7.67 -11.79
CA ALA A 128 -10.89 -8.86 -12.56
C ALA A 128 -12.20 -9.51 -13.05
N GLU A 129 -12.12 -10.36 -14.07
CA GLU A 129 -13.28 -11.06 -14.65
C GLU A 129 -14.06 -11.90 -13.62
N ASP A 130 -13.40 -12.35 -12.56
CA ASP A 130 -14.03 -13.10 -11.46
C ASP A 130 -14.57 -12.21 -10.33
N GLY A 131 -14.70 -10.89 -10.57
CA GLY A 131 -15.27 -9.92 -9.64
C GLY A 131 -14.32 -9.43 -8.55
N ARG A 132 -13.08 -9.94 -8.49
CA ARG A 132 -12.10 -9.46 -7.51
C ARG A 132 -11.63 -8.05 -7.82
N ARG A 133 -11.52 -7.22 -6.78
CA ARG A 133 -10.86 -5.92 -6.87
C ARG A 133 -9.35 -6.08 -6.69
N ILE A 134 -8.58 -5.83 -7.74
CA ILE A 134 -7.12 -5.98 -7.72
C ILE A 134 -6.45 -4.61 -7.71
N ALA A 135 -5.53 -4.40 -6.77
CA ALA A 135 -4.77 -3.17 -6.58
C ALA A 135 -3.29 -3.35 -6.95
N ILE A 136 -2.72 -2.34 -7.59
CA ILE A 136 -1.29 -2.22 -7.90
C ILE A 136 -0.86 -0.78 -7.65
N ALA A 137 0.29 -0.58 -7.01
CA ALA A 137 0.84 0.74 -6.73
C ALA A 137 2.27 0.87 -7.26
N TRP A 138 2.72 2.11 -7.41
CA TRP A 138 4.11 2.44 -7.66
C TRP A 138 4.91 2.32 -6.37
N MET A 139 6.01 1.56 -6.42
CA MET A 139 6.91 1.31 -5.31
C MET A 139 8.11 2.23 -5.41
N ASP A 140 7.86 3.50 -5.09
CA ASP A 140 8.87 4.55 -4.98
C ASP A 140 8.24 5.73 -4.24
N MET A 141 9.06 6.70 -3.83
CA MET A 141 8.59 7.93 -3.20
C MET A 141 9.46 9.12 -3.62
N TRP A 142 8.87 10.31 -3.67
CA TRP A 142 9.64 11.53 -3.89
C TRP A 142 10.71 11.67 -2.82
N HIS A 143 11.90 12.07 -3.26
CA HIS A 143 13.11 12.21 -2.44
C HIS A 143 13.69 10.90 -1.88
N SER A 144 13.11 9.73 -2.18
CA SER A 144 13.79 8.45 -1.93
C SER A 144 15.05 8.32 -2.79
N GLU A 145 16.10 7.70 -2.22
CA GLU A 145 17.26 7.29 -3.00
C GLU A 145 16.88 6.16 -3.95
N MET A 146 17.28 6.27 -5.22
CA MET A 146 16.97 5.27 -6.25
C MET A 146 18.26 4.76 -6.92
N PRO A 147 19.05 3.89 -6.25
CA PRO A 147 20.35 3.42 -6.76
C PRO A 147 20.27 2.68 -8.09
N THR A 148 19.11 2.14 -8.43
CA THR A 148 18.86 1.46 -9.71
C THR A 148 19.01 2.39 -10.91
N LYS A 149 18.93 3.71 -10.73
CA LYS A 149 19.16 4.72 -11.79
C LYS A 149 20.51 4.56 -12.47
N GLU A 150 21.56 4.25 -11.70
CA GLU A 150 22.91 4.00 -12.24
C GLU A 150 22.96 2.76 -13.14
N ARG A 151 21.97 1.87 -13.01
CA ARG A 151 21.80 0.65 -13.81
C ARG A 151 20.78 0.83 -14.95
N GLY A 152 20.34 2.06 -15.21
CA GLY A 152 19.50 2.41 -16.35
C GLY A 152 17.98 2.22 -16.16
N TRP A 153 17.50 1.99 -14.94
CA TRP A 153 16.06 1.88 -14.65
C TRP A 153 15.72 2.43 -13.26
N CYS A 154 14.46 2.80 -13.02
CA CYS A 154 14.03 3.38 -11.75
C CYS A 154 12.55 3.08 -11.47
N GLY A 155 12.23 2.78 -10.22
CA GLY A 155 10.89 2.41 -9.79
C GLY A 155 10.50 0.97 -10.19
N ALA A 156 9.57 0.40 -9.43
CA ALA A 156 8.87 -0.83 -9.78
C ALA A 156 7.40 -0.70 -9.39
N LEU A 157 6.57 -1.65 -9.81
CA LEU A 157 5.23 -1.81 -9.27
C LEU A 157 5.26 -2.78 -8.08
N THR A 158 4.33 -2.61 -7.15
CA THR A 158 4.08 -3.60 -6.11
C THR A 158 3.58 -4.90 -6.73
N LEU A 159 3.64 -6.00 -5.97
CA LEU A 159 2.84 -7.18 -6.29
C LEU A 159 1.35 -6.78 -6.35
N PRO A 160 0.56 -7.37 -7.26
CA PRO A 160 -0.88 -7.18 -7.28
C PRO A 160 -1.52 -7.77 -6.02
N ARG A 161 -2.48 -7.03 -5.46
CA ARG A 161 -3.15 -7.37 -4.20
C ARG A 161 -4.66 -7.40 -4.41
N GLU A 162 -5.31 -8.48 -3.98
CA GLU A 162 -6.76 -8.54 -3.86
C GLU A 162 -7.20 -7.73 -2.65
N LEU A 163 -8.19 -6.84 -2.86
CA LEU A 163 -8.80 -6.04 -1.81
C LEU A 163 -10.07 -6.72 -1.30
N LYS A 164 -10.22 -6.73 0.02
CA LYS A 164 -11.47 -7.09 0.72
C LYS A 164 -11.78 -6.05 1.77
N LEU A 165 -13.05 -5.87 2.08
CA LEU A 165 -13.49 -4.99 3.16
C LEU A 165 -13.94 -5.86 4.35
N ASP A 166 -13.53 -5.50 5.57
CA ASP A 166 -14.10 -6.09 6.77
C ASP A 166 -15.26 -5.27 7.33
N ASP A 167 -15.98 -5.85 8.29
CA ASP A 167 -17.15 -5.25 8.94
C ASP A 167 -16.86 -3.90 9.63
N ASN A 168 -15.60 -3.57 9.89
CA ASN A 168 -15.18 -2.30 10.50
C ASN A 168 -14.76 -1.26 9.45
N GLY A 169 -14.95 -1.54 8.16
CA GLY A 169 -14.52 -0.67 7.07
C GLY A 169 -13.01 -0.65 6.85
N LYS A 170 -12.28 -1.68 7.30
CA LYS A 170 -10.84 -1.81 7.03
C LYS A 170 -10.60 -2.62 5.76
N ILE A 171 -9.75 -2.10 4.88
CA ILE A 171 -9.33 -2.83 3.69
C ILE A 171 -8.24 -3.84 4.07
N TRP A 172 -8.50 -5.10 3.75
CA TRP A 172 -7.54 -6.18 3.77
C TRP A 172 -6.94 -6.36 2.39
N GLN A 173 -5.61 -6.46 2.34
CA GLN A 173 -4.85 -6.69 1.13
C GLN A 173 -4.18 -8.06 1.21
N THR A 174 -4.44 -8.91 0.23
CA THR A 174 -3.77 -10.21 0.10
C THR A 174 -3.09 -10.29 -1.27
N PRO A 175 -1.83 -10.73 -1.39
CA PRO A 175 -1.25 -11.02 -2.69
C PRO A 175 -2.16 -11.96 -3.49
N ILE A 176 -2.38 -11.68 -4.77
CA ILE A 176 -3.31 -12.49 -5.57
C ILE A 176 -2.86 -13.95 -5.65
N ARG A 177 -3.82 -14.88 -5.74
CA ARG A 177 -3.55 -16.33 -5.80
C ARG A 177 -2.71 -16.75 -7.00
N GLU A 178 -2.71 -15.98 -8.08
CA GLU A 178 -1.92 -16.24 -9.28
C GLU A 178 -0.41 -16.22 -8.99
N LEU A 179 0.03 -15.48 -7.96
CA LEU A 179 1.45 -15.43 -7.55
C LEU A 179 1.94 -16.76 -6.98
N GLU A 180 1.05 -17.67 -6.59
CA GLU A 180 1.45 -19.01 -6.14
C GLU A 180 2.18 -19.80 -7.25
N THR A 181 1.94 -19.46 -8.52
CA THR A 181 2.62 -20.06 -9.68
C THR A 181 4.10 -19.71 -9.75
N LEU A 182 4.56 -18.67 -9.05
CA LEU A 182 5.97 -18.27 -8.98
C LEU A 182 6.79 -19.16 -8.02
N ARG A 183 6.13 -19.97 -7.18
CA ARG A 183 6.78 -20.85 -6.22
C ARG A 183 7.44 -22.02 -6.94
N GLN A 184 8.76 -22.14 -6.82
CA GLN A 184 9.52 -23.23 -7.44
C GLN A 184 9.92 -24.31 -6.43
N HIS A 185 10.58 -23.90 -5.36
CA HIS A 185 11.13 -24.80 -4.34
C HIS A 185 10.65 -24.38 -2.95
N LYS A 186 10.27 -25.37 -2.13
CA LYS A 186 9.91 -25.15 -0.72
C LYS A 186 11.09 -25.57 0.15
N PHE A 187 11.58 -24.64 0.97
CA PHE A 187 12.63 -24.92 1.95
C PHE A 187 12.07 -25.72 3.13
N ASP A 188 12.88 -26.64 3.66
CA ASP A 188 12.57 -27.32 4.92
C ASP A 188 12.83 -26.36 6.09
N THR A 189 11.77 -26.06 6.83
CA THR A 189 11.80 -25.16 8.00
C THR A 189 11.44 -25.90 9.29
N SER A 190 11.41 -27.23 9.28
CA SER A 190 11.00 -28.03 10.44
C SER A 190 11.83 -27.79 11.70
N ASN A 191 13.07 -27.34 11.52
CA ASN A 191 14.00 -27.06 12.60
C ASN A 191 13.86 -25.63 13.16
N LEU A 192 13.08 -24.75 12.53
CA LEU A 192 12.85 -23.36 12.93
C LEU A 192 11.69 -23.20 13.91
N LYS A 193 11.59 -24.10 14.91
CA LYS A 193 10.47 -24.13 15.87
C LYS A 193 10.68 -23.30 17.12
N LYS A 194 11.94 -22.99 17.45
CA LYS A 194 12.31 -22.22 18.62
C LYS A 194 13.53 -21.36 18.27
N VAL A 195 13.51 -20.11 18.72
CA VAL A 195 14.63 -19.18 18.63
C VAL A 195 15.01 -18.84 20.07
N ASP A 196 16.10 -19.43 20.56
CA ASP A 196 16.63 -19.21 21.91
C ASP A 196 17.96 -18.45 21.91
N SER A 197 18.35 -17.90 20.76
CA SER A 197 19.48 -16.99 20.56
C SER A 197 19.00 -15.61 20.13
N GLN A 198 19.88 -14.60 20.21
CA GLN A 198 19.58 -13.26 19.68
C GLN A 198 19.42 -13.26 18.15
N ILE A 199 20.15 -14.13 17.46
CA ILE A 199 20.09 -14.31 16.01
C ILE A 199 20.17 -15.80 15.71
N LEU A 200 19.28 -16.28 14.84
CA LEU A 200 19.27 -17.64 14.30
C LEU A 200 19.50 -17.55 12.78
N ASP A 201 20.59 -18.14 12.32
CA ASP A 201 20.81 -18.37 10.89
C ASP A 201 19.93 -19.54 10.43
N THR A 202 19.12 -19.29 9.41
CA THR A 202 18.21 -20.31 8.86
C THR A 202 18.91 -21.23 7.87
N GLY A 203 20.09 -20.85 7.37
CA GLY A 203 20.77 -21.51 6.25
C GLY A 203 20.04 -21.35 4.91
N ILE A 204 18.96 -20.57 4.87
CA ILE A 204 18.18 -20.31 3.64
C ILE A 204 18.82 -19.15 2.90
N GLU A 205 19.16 -19.40 1.64
CA GLU A 205 19.69 -18.41 0.72
C GLU A 205 18.83 -18.29 -0.54
N GLY A 206 18.62 -17.07 -1.02
CA GLY A 206 17.90 -16.82 -2.26
C GLY A 206 17.70 -15.34 -2.58
N ASP A 207 17.69 -15.03 -3.88
CA ASP A 207 17.49 -13.65 -4.38
C ASP A 207 15.99 -13.27 -4.41
N LEU A 208 15.10 -14.25 -4.59
CA LEU A 208 13.65 -14.09 -4.70
C LEU A 208 12.95 -15.14 -3.82
N LEU A 209 12.46 -14.73 -2.66
CA LEU A 209 11.84 -15.62 -1.67
C LEU A 209 10.45 -15.11 -1.27
N GLU A 210 9.50 -16.04 -1.14
CA GLU A 210 8.27 -15.82 -0.38
C GLU A 210 8.41 -16.48 1.00
N ILE A 211 8.28 -15.70 2.07
CA ILE A 211 8.44 -16.19 3.44
C ILE A 211 7.09 -16.10 4.15
N LYS A 212 6.54 -17.26 4.52
CA LYS A 212 5.37 -17.37 5.39
C LYS A 212 5.82 -17.75 6.79
N ALA A 213 5.81 -16.81 7.73
CA ALA A 213 6.20 -17.02 9.11
C ALA A 213 5.00 -16.87 10.06
N LYS A 214 4.95 -17.70 11.11
CA LYS A 214 3.97 -17.61 12.19
C LYS A 214 4.71 -17.56 13.53
N PHE A 215 4.48 -16.51 14.29
CA PHE A 215 5.08 -16.31 15.59
C PHE A 215 4.06 -16.56 16.71
N SER A 216 4.46 -17.25 17.77
CA SER A 216 3.67 -17.34 19.00
C SER A 216 3.98 -16.15 19.90
N LEU A 217 2.96 -15.37 20.24
CA LEU A 217 3.08 -14.28 21.21
C LEU A 217 2.92 -14.77 22.66
N ALA A 218 2.14 -15.84 22.86
CA ALA A 218 1.88 -16.39 24.19
C ALA A 218 3.18 -16.94 24.79
N GLY A 219 3.52 -16.49 26.00
CA GLY A 219 4.72 -16.91 26.73
C GLY A 219 6.05 -16.41 26.14
N ASN A 220 6.01 -15.47 25.19
CA ASN A 220 7.21 -14.87 24.60
C ASN A 220 7.65 -13.64 25.44
N SER A 221 8.91 -13.62 25.86
CA SER A 221 9.52 -12.52 26.63
C SER A 221 10.31 -11.53 25.78
N ALA A 222 10.39 -11.72 24.46
CA ALA A 222 11.10 -10.82 23.56
C ALA A 222 10.37 -9.48 23.40
N GLU A 223 11.09 -8.38 23.58
CA GLU A 223 10.57 -7.04 23.28
C GLU A 223 10.42 -6.83 21.77
N ARG A 224 11.34 -7.45 21.00
CA ARG A 224 11.43 -7.34 19.55
C ARG A 224 11.81 -8.68 18.94
N PHE A 225 11.11 -9.09 17.90
CA PHE A 225 11.45 -10.29 17.13
C PHE A 225 11.07 -10.12 15.66
N GLY A 226 11.69 -10.89 14.76
CA GLY A 226 11.34 -10.83 13.34
C GLY A 226 12.39 -11.45 12.44
N LEU A 227 12.45 -10.97 11.20
CA LEU A 227 13.31 -11.49 10.15
C LEU A 227 14.35 -10.45 9.74
N MET A 228 15.60 -10.86 9.61
CA MET A 228 16.62 -10.10 8.90
C MET A 228 16.70 -10.65 7.48
N LEU A 229 16.33 -9.85 6.51
CA LEU A 229 16.36 -10.15 5.08
C LEU A 229 17.60 -9.53 4.46
N ARG A 230 18.01 -10.04 3.29
CA ARG A 230 19.15 -9.50 2.52
C ARG A 230 20.39 -9.34 3.39
N VAL A 231 20.71 -10.37 4.17
CA VAL A 231 21.90 -10.35 5.03
C VAL A 231 23.14 -10.72 4.22
N GLY A 232 24.10 -9.81 4.16
CA GLY A 232 25.40 -9.99 3.52
C GLY A 232 26.46 -10.51 4.49
N ASP A 233 27.68 -10.72 4.00
CA ASP A 233 28.81 -11.12 4.85
C ASP A 233 29.38 -9.95 5.68
N THR A 234 28.94 -8.72 5.42
CA THR A 234 29.28 -7.53 6.22
C THR A 234 28.12 -7.14 7.15
N PRO A 235 28.41 -6.66 8.38
CA PRO A 235 27.39 -6.42 9.42
C PRO A 235 26.39 -5.28 9.12
N PHE A 236 26.61 -4.50 8.05
CA PHE A 236 25.79 -3.36 7.66
C PHE A 236 24.80 -3.69 6.52
N GLU A 237 24.90 -4.86 5.91
CA GLU A 237 24.04 -5.30 4.82
C GLU A 237 22.91 -6.15 5.38
N ARG A 238 21.82 -5.51 5.83
CA ARG A 238 20.61 -6.22 6.27
C ARG A 238 19.38 -5.32 6.21
N THR A 239 18.24 -5.91 5.88
CA THR A 239 16.92 -5.33 6.08
C THR A 239 16.28 -6.01 7.29
N ILE A 240 15.97 -5.28 8.36
CA ILE A 240 15.36 -5.88 9.54
C ILE A 240 13.85 -5.62 9.51
N TRP A 241 13.08 -6.69 9.36
CA TRP A 241 11.65 -6.66 9.60
C TRP A 241 11.39 -7.11 11.03
N VAL A 242 11.09 -6.15 11.90
CA VAL A 242 10.86 -6.40 13.32
C VAL A 242 9.40 -6.14 13.64
N THR A 243 8.74 -7.09 14.27
CA THR A 243 7.52 -6.81 15.02
C THR A 243 7.90 -6.57 16.48
N THR A 244 7.29 -5.55 17.05
CA THR A 244 7.51 -5.15 18.43
C THR A 244 6.23 -5.44 19.19
N THR A 245 6.34 -5.79 20.47
CA THR A 245 5.17 -5.81 21.33
C THR A 245 4.62 -4.39 21.59
N TRP A 246 5.37 -3.34 21.20
CA TRP A 246 5.04 -1.91 21.18
C TRP A 246 5.82 -1.12 20.09
N PRO A 247 5.18 -0.23 19.32
CA PRO A 247 5.57 0.10 17.94
C PRO A 247 6.94 0.80 17.85
N SER A 248 7.86 0.22 17.08
CA SER A 248 8.99 0.93 16.43
C SER A 248 9.61 0.07 15.31
N ALA A 249 9.87 0.65 14.15
CA ALA A 249 10.66 0.07 13.06
C ALA A 249 11.75 1.08 12.63
N LEU A 250 12.95 0.60 12.29
CA LEU A 250 14.07 1.41 11.77
C LEU A 250 14.76 0.65 10.64
N SER A 251 15.20 1.36 9.60
CA SER A 251 15.93 0.84 8.43
C SER A 251 17.26 1.60 8.21
N SER A 252 18.24 0.94 7.54
CA SER A 252 19.49 1.54 7.05
C SER A 252 19.92 0.88 5.73
N THR A 253 20.52 1.62 4.79
CA THR A 253 20.96 1.13 3.47
C THR A 253 22.44 1.45 3.16
N ALA A 254 23.13 0.52 2.47
CA ALA A 254 24.47 0.66 1.84
C ALA A 254 24.58 -0.37 0.66
N PRO A 255 25.54 -0.27 -0.29
CA PRO A 255 25.50 -0.97 -1.59
C PRO A 255 25.83 -2.49 -1.53
N PHE A 256 25.50 -3.23 -2.60
CA PHE A 256 24.75 -4.50 -2.54
C PHE A 256 25.44 -5.77 -3.13
N GLN A 257 25.59 -6.84 -2.32
CA GLN A 257 25.58 -8.27 -2.71
C GLN A 257 25.17 -9.16 -1.50
N ALA A 258 23.89 -9.43 -1.28
CA ALA A 258 23.42 -10.14 -0.07
C ALA A 258 22.31 -11.17 -0.37
N ARG A 259 22.38 -12.38 0.24
CA ARG A 259 21.53 -13.54 -0.08
C ARG A 259 20.93 -14.32 1.10
N ARG A 260 21.25 -14.01 2.36
CA ARG A 260 20.83 -14.81 3.54
C ARG A 260 19.58 -14.29 4.25
N LEU A 261 18.83 -15.21 4.86
CA LEU A 261 17.71 -14.96 5.77
C LEU A 261 18.09 -15.35 7.21
N LEU A 262 18.02 -14.41 8.15
CA LEU A 262 18.17 -14.69 9.59
C LEU A 262 16.86 -14.40 10.33
N VAL A 263 16.67 -15.04 11.49
CA VAL A 263 15.61 -14.68 12.45
C VAL A 263 16.28 -13.98 13.63
N CYS A 264 15.78 -12.82 14.04
CA CYS A 264 16.34 -12.07 15.16
C CYS A 264 15.35 -11.95 16.32
N VAL A 265 15.90 -11.98 17.54
CA VAL A 265 15.21 -11.77 18.80
C VAL A 265 16.08 -10.86 19.65
N ALA A 266 15.53 -9.75 20.17
CA ALA A 266 16.26 -8.89 21.10
C ALA A 266 15.52 -8.85 22.45
N SER A 267 16.27 -9.16 23.50
CA SER A 267 15.95 -8.88 24.91
C SER A 267 17.06 -7.96 25.43
N THR A 268 16.70 -6.90 26.14
CA THR A 268 17.68 -6.04 26.82
C THR A 268 18.45 -6.79 27.89
#